data_AF-A0A423VK70-F1
#
_entry.id   AF-A0A423VK70-F1
#
_cell.length_a   1.000
_cell.length_b   1.000
_cell.length_c   1.000
_cell.angle_alpha   90.00
_cell.angle_beta   90.00
_cell.angle_gamma   90.00
#
_symmetry.space_group_name_H-M   'P 1'
#
loop_
_entity.id
_entity.type
_entity.pdbx_description
1 polymer ?
#
loop_
_entity_poly.entity_id
_entity_poly.type
_entity_poly.pdbx_seq_one_letter_code
_entity_poly.pdbx_strand_id
1 'polypeptide(L)'
;MGYNILALMSLAVGATAQTTTAGAYQQCEVPKSLLRSPQLTPVFFKSGSPYYAQCYPGGATSTTAASTISGSTTSPTSTTPSNSSTTTLSTSQPTTTLSTSTTVATVTGSETTTPTLASDWYWIRGVETPYYHSYLQTLPTATPGTALLDSYETAGQYNIIDGQLVYNTGSGTTDDALYLHVEDPTDKTQRALATWFNTTENTYGSFAFSGDTVTWTDPDVTRPNTAAFYVCPGNSTTGENALFVNTGAYLYDTPSGCYDVDIHSYGASTATL
;
A
#
# COMPACT_ATOMS: atom_id res chain seq x y z
N MET A 1 -32.27 27.75 -62.83
CA MET A 1 -32.47 26.55 -61.98
C MET A 1 -31.18 25.74 -62.10
N GLY A 2 -30.36 25.46 -61.09
CA GLY A 2 -30.43 25.72 -59.66
C GLY A 2 -29.01 25.80 -59.07
N TYR A 3 -28.91 26.34 -57.86
CA TYR A 3 -27.66 26.51 -57.11
C TYR A 3 -27.33 25.23 -56.34
N ASN A 4 -26.08 24.75 -56.41
CA ASN A 4 -25.57 23.68 -55.55
C ASN A 4 -24.94 24.31 -54.30
N ILE A 5 -25.52 24.04 -53.13
CA ILE A 5 -25.02 24.47 -51.82
C ILE A 5 -24.25 23.29 -51.21
N LEU A 6 -22.95 23.51 -50.96
CA LEU A 6 -22.06 22.57 -50.27
C LEU A 6 -22.18 22.82 -48.76
N ALA A 7 -22.73 21.87 -48.00
CA ALA A 7 -22.83 21.95 -46.54
C ALA A 7 -21.62 21.27 -45.88
N LEU A 8 -20.75 22.04 -45.22
CA LEU A 8 -19.77 21.53 -44.27
C LEU A 8 -20.43 21.32 -42.90
N MET A 9 -20.52 20.06 -42.45
CA MET A 9 -20.79 19.74 -41.04
C MET A 9 -19.46 19.56 -40.30
N SER A 10 -19.22 20.41 -39.30
CA SER A 10 -18.09 20.28 -38.37
C SER A 10 -18.56 19.49 -37.13
N LEU A 11 -17.95 18.33 -36.88
CA LEU A 11 -18.10 17.61 -35.61
C LEU A 11 -17.19 18.25 -34.56
N ALA A 12 -17.78 18.80 -33.49
CA ALA A 12 -17.06 19.18 -32.29
C ALA A 12 -17.12 18.02 -31.28
N VAL A 13 -15.97 17.43 -30.95
CA VAL A 13 -15.84 16.44 -29.87
C VAL A 13 -15.55 17.21 -28.58
N GLY A 14 -16.51 17.19 -27.65
CA GLY A 14 -16.32 17.73 -26.30
C GLY A 14 -15.59 16.72 -25.42
N ALA A 15 -14.41 17.09 -24.92
CA ALA A 15 -13.71 16.34 -23.88
C ALA A 15 -14.31 16.71 -22.51
N THR A 16 -15.01 15.77 -21.87
CA THR A 16 -15.39 15.89 -20.46
C THR A 16 -14.23 15.44 -19.59
N ALA A 17 -13.62 16.37 -18.83
CA ALA A 17 -12.63 16.03 -17.81
C ALA A 17 -13.31 15.25 -16.68
N GLN A 18 -12.93 14.00 -16.50
CA GLN A 18 -13.40 13.14 -15.44
C GLN A 18 -12.50 13.38 -14.22
N THR A 19 -12.98 14.12 -13.22
CA THR A 19 -12.27 14.32 -11.95
C THR A 19 -12.40 13.03 -11.12
N THR A 20 -11.40 12.17 -11.20
CA THR A 20 -11.20 11.07 -10.25
C THR A 20 -10.66 11.65 -8.95
N THR A 21 -11.35 11.40 -7.83
CA THR A 21 -10.84 11.70 -6.50
C THR A 21 -9.66 10.76 -6.24
N ALA A 22 -8.43 11.29 -6.28
CA ALA A 22 -7.23 10.54 -5.95
C ALA A 22 -7.29 10.05 -4.50
N GLY A 23 -7.01 8.77 -4.27
CA GLY A 23 -6.88 8.20 -2.93
C GLY A 23 -5.71 8.81 -2.15
N ALA A 24 -5.64 8.56 -0.85
CA ALA A 24 -4.48 8.93 -0.05
C ALA A 24 -3.19 8.36 -0.68
N TYR A 25 -2.13 9.15 -0.71
CA TYR A 25 -0.82 8.82 -1.30
C TYR A 25 -0.79 8.58 -2.81
N GLN A 26 -1.90 8.79 -3.52
CA GLN A 26 -1.94 8.71 -4.97
C GLN A 26 -1.32 9.95 -5.63
N GLN A 27 -0.91 9.80 -6.89
CA GLN A 27 -0.47 10.93 -7.71
C GLN A 27 -1.68 11.84 -7.97
N CYS A 28 -1.53 13.10 -7.56
CA CYS A 28 -2.57 14.10 -7.73
C CYS A 28 -2.18 14.97 -8.92
N GLU A 29 -2.94 14.86 -10.01
CA GLU A 29 -2.80 15.78 -11.13
C GLU A 29 -3.12 17.19 -10.61
N VAL A 30 -2.16 18.10 -10.70
CA VAL A 30 -2.38 19.52 -10.47
C VAL A 30 -2.84 20.15 -11.78
N PRO A 31 -4.15 20.33 -12.02
CA PRO A 31 -4.57 21.19 -13.10
C PRO A 31 -4.08 22.62 -12.80
N LYS A 32 -3.37 23.23 -13.76
CA LYS A 32 -2.84 24.61 -13.68
C LYS A 32 -3.90 25.69 -13.32
N SER A 33 -5.18 25.35 -13.24
CA SER A 33 -6.32 26.26 -13.08
C SER A 33 -6.92 26.36 -11.67
N LEU A 34 -6.48 25.58 -10.66
CA LEU A 34 -7.16 25.50 -9.35
C LEU A 34 -6.44 26.14 -8.16
N LEU A 35 -5.75 27.27 -8.35
CA LEU A 35 -5.31 28.12 -7.22
C LEU A 35 -6.45 28.93 -6.57
N ARG A 36 -7.72 28.65 -6.87
CA ARG A 36 -8.85 29.45 -6.38
C ARG A 36 -10.19 28.70 -6.37
N SER A 37 -10.37 27.77 -5.44
CA SER A 37 -11.72 27.30 -5.08
C SER A 37 -11.79 26.87 -3.60
N PRO A 38 -12.68 27.44 -2.76
CA PRO A 38 -12.65 27.26 -1.31
C PRO A 38 -13.54 26.11 -0.79
N GLN A 39 -13.72 25.01 -1.54
CA GLN A 39 -14.69 23.95 -1.17
C GLN A 39 -14.15 22.51 -1.17
N LEU A 40 -12.85 22.30 -0.94
CA LEU A 40 -12.31 20.96 -0.70
C LEU A 40 -11.59 20.90 0.64
N THR A 41 -11.75 19.78 1.34
CA THR A 41 -11.03 19.38 2.55
C THR A 41 -9.52 19.58 2.35
N PRO A 42 -8.75 19.96 3.39
CA PRO A 42 -7.35 20.33 3.20
C PRO A 42 -6.51 19.10 2.88
N VAL A 43 -6.31 18.85 1.60
CA VAL A 43 -5.28 17.94 1.08
C VAL A 43 -4.01 18.75 0.93
N PHE A 44 -2.95 18.32 1.61
CA PHE A 44 -1.66 18.99 1.57
C PHE A 44 -0.83 18.42 0.43
N PHE A 45 -0.27 19.32 -0.38
CA PHE A 45 0.62 18.97 -1.47
C PHE A 45 2.06 19.00 -0.96
N LYS A 46 2.77 17.87 -1.01
CA LYS A 46 4.23 17.86 -0.90
C LYS A 46 4.78 17.61 -2.31
N SER A 47 5.33 18.66 -2.92
CA SER A 47 6.04 18.52 -4.20
C SER A 47 7.46 18.04 -3.92
N GLY A 48 7.77 16.82 -4.35
CA GLY A 48 9.15 16.30 -4.41
C GLY A 48 9.88 16.66 -5.72
N SER A 49 9.13 17.08 -6.74
CA SER A 49 9.61 17.45 -8.09
C SER A 49 8.54 18.29 -8.80
N PRO A 50 8.89 19.20 -9.75
CA PRO A 50 7.91 19.98 -10.52
C PRO A 50 6.93 19.15 -11.37
N TYR A 51 7.16 17.84 -11.51
CA TYR A 51 6.31 16.91 -12.27
C TYR A 51 5.49 15.96 -11.38
N TYR A 52 5.64 16.00 -10.06
CA TYR A 52 5.02 15.04 -9.15
C TYR A 52 4.52 15.69 -7.85
N ALA A 53 3.24 15.48 -7.55
CA ALA A 53 2.61 15.87 -6.31
C ALA A 53 1.83 14.67 -5.74
N GLN A 54 2.08 14.35 -4.47
CA GLN A 54 1.43 13.26 -3.77
C GLN A 54 0.47 13.83 -2.72
N CYS A 55 -0.73 13.25 -2.63
CA CYS A 55 -1.74 13.68 -1.66
C CYS A 55 -1.48 13.03 -0.29
N TYR A 56 -1.16 13.84 0.73
CA TYR A 56 -1.01 13.37 2.11
C TYR A 56 -2.27 13.67 2.93
N PRO A 57 -2.85 12.68 3.65
CA PRO A 57 -3.93 12.95 4.60
C PRO A 57 -3.39 13.58 5.91
N GLY A 58 -3.98 14.69 6.34
CA GLY A 58 -3.94 15.10 7.76
C GLY A 58 -2.86 16.07 8.26
N GLY A 59 -2.38 17.03 7.45
CA GLY A 59 -1.49 18.09 7.97
C GLY A 59 -2.22 19.07 8.91
N ALA A 60 -1.98 19.02 10.22
CA ALA A 60 -2.44 20.07 11.12
C ALA A 60 -1.47 21.25 11.10
N THR A 61 -1.90 22.42 10.64
CA THR A 61 -1.19 23.68 10.88
C THR A 61 -1.76 24.35 12.13
N SER A 62 -0.94 24.55 13.16
CA SER A 62 -1.27 25.42 14.30
C SER A 62 -1.48 26.85 13.81
N THR A 63 -2.69 27.37 13.94
CA THR A 63 -3.00 28.79 13.71
C THR A 63 -3.31 29.50 15.03
N THR A 64 -2.48 30.48 15.33
CA THR A 64 -2.66 31.47 16.40
C THR A 64 -3.97 32.23 16.22
N ALA A 65 -4.71 32.38 17.31
CA ALA A 65 -6.04 32.99 17.37
C ALA A 65 -6.06 34.49 17.02
N ALA A 66 -7.10 34.90 16.30
CA ALA A 66 -7.68 36.24 16.41
C ALA A 66 -9.20 36.17 16.17
N SER A 67 -9.95 36.57 17.19
CA SER A 67 -11.42 36.63 17.23
C SER A 67 -12.00 37.70 16.30
N THR A 68 -13.18 37.44 15.74
CA THR A 68 -14.29 38.42 15.74
C THR A 68 -15.63 37.73 15.52
N ILE A 69 -16.65 38.33 16.13
CA ILE A 69 -17.98 37.81 16.44
C ILE A 69 -19.01 38.20 15.35
N SER A 70 -20.13 37.47 15.35
CA SER A 70 -21.48 37.79 14.82
C SER A 70 -21.76 37.16 13.45
N GLY A 71 -22.85 36.44 13.19
CA GLY A 71 -24.11 36.20 13.89
C GLY A 71 -25.17 35.90 12.81
N SER A 72 -26.24 35.18 13.19
CA SER A 72 -27.52 34.98 12.46
C SER A 72 -27.78 33.63 11.75
N THR A 73 -28.76 32.96 12.36
CA THR A 73 -29.69 31.90 11.96
C THR A 73 -30.42 32.04 10.62
N THR A 74 -30.72 30.92 9.93
CA THR A 74 -32.09 30.41 9.65
C THR A 74 -32.10 29.05 8.89
N SER A 75 -33.20 28.33 9.09
CA SER A 75 -33.67 26.96 8.73
C SER A 75 -33.31 26.23 7.42
N PRO A 76 -33.52 24.88 7.40
CA PRO A 76 -33.25 23.99 6.26
C PRO A 76 -34.44 23.88 5.29
N THR A 77 -34.16 23.74 3.99
CA THR A 77 -35.17 23.39 2.97
C THR A 77 -34.82 22.03 2.34
N SER A 78 -35.81 21.14 2.39
CA SER A 78 -35.86 19.80 1.82
C SER A 78 -36.04 19.86 0.29
N THR A 79 -35.28 19.05 -0.44
CA THR A 79 -35.64 18.63 -1.80
C THR A 79 -35.29 17.15 -2.02
N THR A 80 -36.27 16.46 -2.59
CA THR A 80 -36.46 15.04 -2.88
C THR A 80 -35.44 14.44 -3.89
N PRO A 81 -35.30 13.10 -3.95
CA PRO A 81 -34.30 12.40 -4.75
C PRO A 81 -34.77 12.13 -6.19
N SER A 82 -33.85 12.24 -7.16
CA SER A 82 -34.09 11.83 -8.55
C SER A 82 -33.30 10.57 -8.89
N ASN A 83 -34.04 9.53 -9.27
CA ASN A 83 -33.53 8.29 -9.86
C ASN A 83 -32.71 8.57 -11.13
N SER A 84 -31.62 7.83 -11.31
CA SER A 84 -31.00 7.61 -12.62
C SER A 84 -30.29 6.25 -12.68
N SER A 85 -30.99 5.33 -13.36
CA SER A 85 -30.49 4.31 -14.29
C SER A 85 -29.07 3.74 -14.09
N THR A 86 -29.03 2.54 -13.52
CA THR A 86 -27.93 1.57 -13.61
C THR A 86 -27.75 1.09 -15.04
N THR A 87 -26.55 1.30 -15.60
CA THR A 87 -26.11 0.66 -16.84
C THR A 87 -25.06 -0.39 -16.47
N THR A 88 -25.39 -1.65 -16.62
CA THR A 88 -24.50 -2.80 -16.41
C THR A 88 -23.54 -2.94 -17.59
N LEU A 89 -22.27 -2.62 -17.37
CA LEU A 89 -21.18 -2.92 -18.32
C LEU A 89 -20.32 -4.03 -17.72
N SER A 90 -20.56 -5.24 -18.22
CA SER A 90 -19.78 -6.44 -17.95
C SER A 90 -18.36 -6.26 -18.48
N THR A 91 -17.39 -6.12 -17.57
CA THR A 91 -15.97 -6.19 -17.91
C THR A 91 -15.47 -7.53 -17.39
N SER A 92 -15.24 -8.47 -18.32
CA SER A 92 -14.67 -9.79 -18.01
C SER A 92 -13.18 -9.62 -17.68
N GLN A 93 -12.88 -9.41 -16.40
CA GLN A 93 -11.53 -9.50 -15.85
C GLN A 93 -11.18 -10.98 -15.64
N PRO A 94 -9.99 -11.46 -16.06
CA PRO A 94 -9.57 -12.81 -15.75
C PRO A 94 -9.35 -12.94 -14.24
N THR A 95 -10.17 -13.75 -13.60
CA THR A 95 -10.02 -14.15 -12.20
C THR A 95 -8.87 -15.14 -12.11
N THR A 96 -7.67 -14.66 -11.80
CA THR A 96 -6.55 -15.56 -11.49
C THR A 96 -6.76 -16.06 -10.06
N THR A 97 -7.25 -17.29 -9.93
CA THR A 97 -7.31 -18.00 -8.65
C THR A 97 -5.88 -18.19 -8.13
N LEU A 98 -5.55 -17.55 -7.01
CA LEU A 98 -4.33 -17.80 -6.24
C LEU A 98 -4.28 -19.30 -5.93
N SER A 99 -3.32 -20.00 -6.54
CA SER A 99 -3.11 -21.41 -6.29
C SER A 99 -2.29 -21.55 -5.02
N THR A 100 -2.96 -21.83 -3.91
CA THR A 100 -2.34 -22.16 -2.62
C THR A 100 -1.55 -23.47 -2.78
N SER A 101 -0.22 -23.41 -2.70
CA SER A 101 0.63 -24.60 -2.66
C SER A 101 0.62 -25.16 -1.23
N THR A 102 -0.31 -26.06 -0.94
CA THR A 102 -0.36 -26.76 0.35
C THR A 102 0.68 -27.88 0.37
N THR A 103 1.91 -27.58 0.79
CA THR A 103 2.83 -28.65 1.23
C THR A 103 2.56 -28.91 2.70
N VAL A 104 1.86 -30.01 2.98
CA VAL A 104 1.48 -30.44 4.34
C VAL A 104 2.73 -30.80 5.14
N ALA A 105 3.14 -29.92 6.05
CA ALA A 105 4.01 -30.31 7.16
C ALA A 105 3.19 -31.16 8.15
N THR A 106 3.61 -32.40 8.38
CA THR A 106 3.00 -33.28 9.37
C THR A 106 3.38 -32.78 10.76
N VAL A 107 2.49 -31.99 11.38
CA VAL A 107 2.57 -31.67 12.81
C VAL A 107 1.50 -32.48 13.52
N THR A 108 1.94 -33.37 14.41
CA THR A 108 1.04 -34.23 15.18
C THR A 108 0.38 -33.40 16.28
N GLY A 109 -0.87 -33.00 16.06
CA GLY A 109 -1.84 -32.72 17.12
C GLY A 109 -2.27 -31.26 17.31
N SER A 110 -3.59 -31.09 17.24
CA SER A 110 -4.44 -30.03 17.81
C SER A 110 -4.72 -28.80 16.94
N GLU A 111 -6.03 -28.64 16.66
CA GLU A 111 -6.79 -27.55 16.02
C GLU A 111 -6.03 -26.41 15.33
N THR A 112 -6.42 -26.16 14.08
CA THR A 112 -6.08 -25.03 13.19
C THR A 112 -6.49 -23.68 13.79
N THR A 113 -5.92 -23.33 14.94
CA THR A 113 -6.15 -22.05 15.61
C THR A 113 -5.01 -21.14 15.22
N THR A 114 -5.33 -20.12 14.41
CA THR A 114 -4.40 -19.01 14.15
C THR A 114 -3.86 -18.51 15.48
N PRO A 115 -2.53 -18.35 15.64
CA PRO A 115 -1.96 -17.99 16.93
C PRO A 115 -2.57 -16.69 17.44
N THR A 116 -2.78 -16.60 18.75
CA THR A 116 -3.20 -15.34 19.37
C THR A 116 -2.02 -14.37 19.38
N LEU A 117 -2.29 -13.10 19.09
CA LEU A 117 -1.29 -12.04 19.10
C LEU A 117 -0.69 -11.89 20.50
N ALA A 118 0.64 -11.98 20.59
CA ALA A 118 1.38 -11.70 21.81
C ALA A 118 1.34 -10.19 22.13
N SER A 119 1.42 -9.85 23.42
CA SER A 119 1.43 -8.43 23.86
C SER A 119 2.55 -7.66 23.17
N ASP A 120 2.24 -6.47 22.69
CA ASP A 120 3.20 -5.54 22.03
C ASP A 120 3.77 -6.05 20.70
N TRP A 121 3.15 -7.07 20.10
CA TRP A 121 3.42 -7.53 18.74
C TRP A 121 2.28 -7.13 17.79
N TYR A 122 2.52 -7.23 16.48
CA TYR A 122 1.57 -6.87 15.43
C TYR A 122 1.55 -7.92 14.32
N TRP A 123 0.40 -8.08 13.68
CA TRP A 123 0.35 -8.70 12.35
C TRP A 123 0.77 -7.67 11.31
N ILE A 124 1.47 -8.09 10.25
CA ILE A 124 1.77 -7.22 9.10
C ILE A 124 1.11 -7.82 7.86
N ARG A 125 0.34 -7.01 7.13
CA ARG A 125 -0.40 -7.44 5.94
C ARG A 125 -0.31 -6.45 4.79
N GLY A 126 -0.48 -6.95 3.56
CA GLY A 126 -0.69 -6.12 2.37
C GLY A 126 -2.04 -5.41 2.40
N VAL A 127 -2.07 -4.16 1.95
CA VAL A 127 -3.30 -3.34 1.88
C VAL A 127 -3.73 -3.02 0.45
N GLU A 128 -3.14 -3.69 -0.54
CA GLU A 128 -3.38 -3.44 -1.96
C GLU A 128 -3.68 -4.73 -2.72
N THR A 129 -4.58 -4.67 -3.70
CA THR A 129 -4.91 -5.82 -4.57
C THR A 129 -3.72 -6.16 -5.48
N PRO A 130 -3.38 -7.45 -5.71
CA PRO A 130 -4.12 -8.67 -5.32
C PRO A 130 -3.75 -9.26 -3.95
N TYR A 131 -2.85 -8.62 -3.21
CA TYR A 131 -2.33 -9.11 -1.92
C TYR A 131 -3.00 -8.46 -0.71
N TYR A 132 -4.21 -7.95 -0.90
CA TYR A 132 -5.00 -7.40 0.18
C TYR A 132 -5.29 -8.52 1.18
N HIS A 133 -4.92 -8.31 2.44
CA HIS A 133 -5.00 -9.33 3.50
C HIS A 133 -4.11 -10.57 3.26
N SER A 134 -3.01 -10.43 2.50
CA SER A 134 -1.89 -11.38 2.57
C SER A 134 -0.90 -10.95 3.66
N TYR A 135 -0.32 -11.91 4.38
CA TYR A 135 0.39 -11.71 5.64
C TYR A 135 1.87 -12.02 5.54
N LEU A 136 2.67 -11.17 6.17
CA LEU A 136 4.11 -11.34 6.26
C LEU A 136 4.43 -12.62 7.03
N GLN A 137 5.31 -13.43 6.45
CA GLN A 137 5.72 -14.73 6.99
C GLN A 137 6.98 -15.27 6.30
N THR A 138 7.38 -16.46 6.75
CA THR A 138 8.38 -17.34 6.13
C THR A 138 7.73 -18.70 5.86
N LEU A 139 8.33 -19.48 4.96
CA LEU A 139 7.93 -20.87 4.74
C LEU A 139 9.16 -21.79 4.87
N PRO A 140 9.21 -22.70 5.87
CA PRO A 140 8.27 -22.88 6.97
C PRO A 140 8.13 -21.66 7.89
N THR A 141 6.99 -21.54 8.57
CA THR A 141 6.72 -20.46 9.53
C THR A 141 7.75 -20.45 10.66
N ALA A 142 8.15 -19.25 11.11
CA ALA A 142 9.12 -19.03 12.18
C ALA A 142 10.50 -19.68 11.93
N THR A 143 10.93 -19.76 10.66
CA THR A 143 12.28 -20.24 10.29
C THR A 143 12.97 -19.25 9.35
N PRO A 144 14.31 -19.12 9.38
CA PRO A 144 15.04 -18.28 8.44
C PRO A 144 14.71 -18.63 6.99
N GLY A 145 14.48 -17.63 6.14
CA GLY A 145 14.08 -17.84 4.76
C GLY A 145 13.54 -16.58 4.11
N THR A 146 13.17 -16.67 2.84
CA THR A 146 12.56 -15.57 2.08
C THR A 146 11.36 -14.99 2.82
N ALA A 147 11.23 -13.66 2.82
CA ALA A 147 10.05 -13.01 3.35
C ALA A 147 8.92 -13.06 2.32
N LEU A 148 7.75 -13.51 2.75
CA LEU A 148 6.60 -13.78 1.87
C LEU A 148 5.36 -13.00 2.34
N LEU A 149 4.46 -12.65 1.42
CA LEU A 149 3.07 -12.30 1.75
C LEU A 149 2.13 -13.43 1.30
N ASP A 150 1.55 -14.16 2.26
CA ASP A 150 0.70 -15.33 1.97
C ASP A 150 -0.48 -15.45 2.95
N SER A 151 -1.09 -16.63 3.08
CA SER A 151 -2.26 -16.90 3.92
C SER A 151 -2.09 -16.41 5.36
N TYR A 152 -3.21 -15.94 5.94
CA TYR A 152 -3.35 -15.55 7.34
C TYR A 152 -3.13 -16.72 8.32
N GLU A 153 -3.28 -17.97 7.85
CA GLU A 153 -3.16 -19.18 8.68
C GLU A 153 -1.75 -19.37 9.25
N THR A 154 -0.74 -18.86 8.54
CA THR A 154 0.68 -18.97 8.85
C THR A 154 1.34 -17.61 9.06
N ALA A 155 0.52 -16.58 9.32
CA ALA A 155 0.97 -15.22 9.56
C ALA A 155 1.98 -15.12 10.71
N GLY A 156 3.04 -14.36 10.49
CA GLY A 156 4.00 -14.03 11.54
C GLY A 156 3.53 -12.88 12.43
N GLN A 157 4.13 -12.78 13.61
CA GLN A 157 3.94 -11.66 14.54
C GLN A 157 5.21 -10.83 14.61
N TYR A 158 5.08 -9.52 14.46
CA TYR A 158 6.18 -8.61 14.23
C TYR A 158 6.19 -7.41 15.16
N ASN A 159 7.37 -6.86 15.39
CA ASN A 159 7.54 -5.56 16.00
C ASN A 159 8.76 -4.88 15.38
N ILE A 160 8.89 -3.56 15.58
CA ILE A 160 10.09 -2.82 15.19
C ILE A 160 10.82 -2.41 16.46
N ILE A 161 12.02 -2.96 16.65
CA ILE A 161 12.86 -2.75 17.83
C ILE A 161 14.22 -2.26 17.33
N ASP A 162 14.65 -1.08 17.78
CA ASP A 162 15.95 -0.48 17.42
C ASP A 162 16.21 -0.43 15.90
N GLY A 163 15.16 -0.17 15.10
CA GLY A 163 15.24 -0.09 13.64
C GLY A 163 15.22 -1.44 12.92
N GLN A 164 15.09 -2.55 13.64
CA GLN A 164 14.97 -3.89 13.09
C GLN A 164 13.50 -4.30 12.99
N LEU A 165 13.08 -4.90 11.87
CA LEU A 165 11.80 -5.59 11.82
C LEU A 165 11.98 -7.01 12.36
N VAL A 166 11.48 -7.23 13.57
CA VAL A 166 11.68 -8.45 14.36
C VAL A 166 10.46 -9.35 14.21
N TYR A 167 10.68 -10.65 14.02
CA TYR A 167 9.70 -11.72 13.92
C TYR A 167 9.74 -12.59 15.19
N ASN A 168 8.66 -12.58 15.96
CA ASN A 168 8.44 -13.50 17.08
C ASN A 168 8.25 -14.95 16.57
N THR A 169 9.17 -15.83 16.95
CA THR A 169 9.16 -17.25 16.59
C THR A 169 8.35 -18.13 17.56
N GLY A 170 7.62 -17.53 18.49
CA GLY A 170 6.73 -18.20 19.44
C GLY A 170 7.16 -18.11 20.91
N SER A 171 8.34 -17.54 21.19
CA SER A 171 8.82 -17.32 22.56
C SER A 171 8.15 -16.11 23.24
N GLY A 172 7.59 -15.17 22.46
CA GLY A 172 7.12 -13.89 22.99
C GLY A 172 8.24 -12.93 23.41
N THR A 173 9.51 -13.32 23.23
CA THR A 173 10.71 -12.52 23.49
C THR A 173 11.56 -12.40 22.23
N THR A 174 12.59 -11.56 22.27
CA THR A 174 13.52 -11.37 21.15
C THR A 174 14.67 -12.38 21.10
N ASP A 175 14.79 -13.27 22.10
CA ASP A 175 15.96 -14.15 22.27
C ASP A 175 16.12 -15.16 21.13
N ASP A 176 15.00 -15.61 20.55
CA ASP A 176 14.94 -16.56 19.43
C ASP A 176 14.30 -15.91 18.18
N ALA A 177 14.24 -14.58 18.12
CA ALA A 177 13.58 -13.88 17.04
C ALA A 177 14.36 -13.94 15.73
N LEU A 178 13.64 -13.75 14.62
CA LEU A 178 14.25 -13.52 13.31
C LEU A 178 14.17 -12.04 12.96
N TYR A 179 15.10 -11.58 12.15
CA TYR A 179 15.20 -10.18 11.72
C TYR A 179 15.02 -10.13 10.21
N LEU A 180 14.22 -9.19 9.71
CA LEU A 180 14.09 -8.97 8.26
C LEU A 180 15.34 -8.27 7.74
N HIS A 181 16.05 -8.93 6.85
CA HIS A 181 17.17 -8.42 6.09
C HIS A 181 16.67 -7.82 4.78
N VAL A 182 17.39 -6.82 4.30
CA VAL A 182 17.23 -6.23 2.98
C VAL A 182 18.54 -6.38 2.23
N GLU A 183 18.43 -6.74 0.96
CA GLU A 183 19.58 -6.85 0.07
C GLU A 183 20.37 -5.53 0.01
N ASP A 184 21.68 -5.63 0.19
CA ASP A 184 22.65 -4.55 -0.04
C ASP A 184 23.31 -4.77 -1.42
N PRO A 185 22.72 -4.26 -2.52
CA PRO A 185 23.27 -4.47 -3.84
C PRO A 185 24.45 -3.54 -4.12
N THR A 186 25.37 -4.00 -4.96
CA THR A 186 26.39 -3.09 -5.54
C THR A 186 25.75 -2.06 -6.47
N ASP A 187 24.71 -2.44 -7.23
CA ASP A 187 23.95 -1.54 -8.08
C ASP A 187 22.79 -0.90 -7.30
N LYS A 188 22.98 0.35 -6.86
CA LYS A 188 21.97 1.13 -6.14
C LYS A 188 20.83 1.65 -7.02
N THR A 189 20.82 1.34 -8.31
CA THR A 189 19.74 1.71 -9.24
C THR A 189 18.68 0.63 -9.41
N GLN A 190 18.93 -0.59 -8.90
CA GLN A 190 17.97 -1.68 -8.98
C GLN A 190 16.67 -1.36 -8.25
N ARG A 191 15.54 -1.79 -8.82
CA ARG A 191 14.20 -1.41 -8.36
C ARG A 191 13.65 -2.26 -7.22
N ALA A 192 14.02 -3.52 -7.16
CA ALA A 192 13.58 -4.46 -6.15
C ALA A 192 14.79 -4.92 -5.34
N LEU A 193 14.76 -4.72 -4.03
CA LEU A 193 15.75 -5.29 -3.11
C LEU A 193 15.13 -6.51 -2.44
N ALA A 194 15.79 -7.66 -2.55
CA ALA A 194 15.31 -8.89 -1.91
C ALA A 194 15.22 -8.74 -0.39
N THR A 195 14.25 -9.42 0.21
CA THR A 195 14.10 -9.47 1.66
C THR A 195 13.99 -10.90 2.18
N TRP A 196 14.60 -11.16 3.34
CA TRP A 196 14.61 -12.49 3.96
C TRP A 196 14.78 -12.38 5.46
N PHE A 197 14.31 -13.37 6.21
CA PHE A 197 14.50 -13.47 7.65
C PHE A 197 15.75 -14.26 8.01
N ASN A 198 16.51 -13.78 8.99
CA ASN A 198 17.71 -14.43 9.50
C ASN A 198 17.77 -14.34 11.04
N THR A 199 18.62 -15.14 11.68
CA THR A 199 18.81 -15.16 13.14
C THR A 199 19.70 -14.03 13.65
N THR A 200 20.41 -13.33 12.76
CA THR A 200 21.22 -12.15 13.08
C THR A 200 20.49 -10.88 12.69
N GLU A 201 20.75 -9.77 13.37
CA GLU A 201 20.21 -8.46 12.97
C GLU A 201 20.63 -8.07 11.55
N ASN A 202 19.76 -7.30 10.89
CA ASN A 202 20.04 -6.70 9.61
C ASN A 202 21.00 -5.52 9.77
N THR A 203 21.98 -5.44 8.87
CA THR A 203 23.02 -4.41 8.89
C THR A 203 22.79 -3.32 7.84
N TYR A 204 21.75 -3.46 7.02
CA TYR A 204 21.50 -2.56 5.88
C TYR A 204 20.10 -1.91 5.93
N GLY A 205 20.09 -0.61 6.14
CA GLY A 205 18.89 0.19 6.37
C GLY A 205 18.22 -0.03 7.72
N SER A 206 17.08 0.63 7.90
CA SER A 206 16.29 0.61 9.13
C SER A 206 14.80 0.65 8.81
N PHE A 207 14.05 -0.11 9.59
CA PHE A 207 12.59 -0.14 9.56
C PHE A 207 12.00 0.81 10.61
N ALA A 208 10.83 1.37 10.30
CA ALA A 208 10.05 2.14 11.26
C ALA A 208 8.55 2.02 10.97
N PHE A 209 7.73 2.14 12.02
CA PHE A 209 6.29 2.37 11.86
C PHE A 209 6.03 3.87 11.67
N SER A 210 5.22 4.21 10.68
CA SER A 210 4.67 5.55 10.47
C SER A 210 3.14 5.47 10.53
N GLY A 211 2.59 5.55 11.74
CA GLY A 211 1.20 5.10 11.96
C GLY A 211 1.16 3.58 11.96
N ASP A 212 0.29 2.99 11.15
CA ASP A 212 0.23 1.54 10.92
C ASP A 212 1.16 1.08 9.79
N THR A 213 1.55 1.95 8.86
CA THR A 213 2.41 1.63 7.73
C THR A 213 3.84 1.26 8.16
N VAL A 214 4.38 0.18 7.59
CA VAL A 214 5.80 -0.18 7.70
C VAL A 214 6.60 0.61 6.67
N THR A 215 7.71 1.21 7.10
CA THR A 215 8.62 1.93 6.22
C THR A 215 10.02 1.37 6.33
N TRP A 216 10.80 1.52 5.27
CA TRP A 216 12.24 1.19 5.26
C TRP A 216 13.05 2.30 4.58
N THR A 217 14.18 2.64 5.20
CA THR A 217 15.12 3.64 4.70
C THR A 217 16.55 3.16 4.84
N ASP A 218 17.40 3.57 3.92
CA ASP A 218 18.86 3.45 4.02
C ASP A 218 19.51 4.73 3.48
N PRO A 219 20.61 5.24 4.09
CA PRO A 219 21.27 6.46 3.64
C PRO A 219 21.76 6.41 2.18
N ASP A 220 22.10 5.23 1.67
CA ASP A 220 22.68 5.05 0.34
C ASP A 220 21.60 4.71 -0.72
N VAL A 221 20.33 4.60 -0.32
CA VAL A 221 19.19 4.32 -1.21
C VAL A 221 18.22 5.49 -1.23
N THR A 222 18.24 6.26 -2.31
CA THR A 222 17.24 7.31 -2.55
C THR A 222 15.99 6.73 -3.19
N ARG A 223 14.85 6.86 -2.51
CA ARG A 223 13.53 6.41 -3.00
C ARG A 223 12.45 7.46 -2.70
N PRO A 224 11.47 7.66 -3.59
CA PRO A 224 10.43 8.68 -3.42
C PRO A 224 9.37 8.30 -2.38
N ASN A 225 9.14 7.01 -2.15
CA ASN A 225 8.20 6.49 -1.15
C ASN A 225 8.92 5.43 -0.32
N THR A 226 9.04 5.61 0.99
CA THR A 226 9.70 4.68 1.92
C THR A 226 8.79 3.53 2.38
N ALA A 227 7.48 3.63 2.10
CA ALA A 227 6.48 2.61 2.40
C ALA A 227 6.24 1.61 1.26
N ALA A 228 6.82 1.85 0.08
CA ALA A 228 6.55 1.03 -1.10
C ALA A 228 7.26 -0.34 -1.03
N PHE A 229 6.53 -1.41 -1.26
CA PHE A 229 7.09 -2.75 -1.42
C PHE A 229 6.60 -3.35 -2.74
N TYR A 230 7.27 -4.39 -3.19
CA TYR A 230 6.76 -5.26 -4.23
C TYR A 230 6.43 -6.63 -3.64
N VAL A 231 5.35 -7.22 -4.13
CA VAL A 231 5.14 -8.67 -4.06
C VAL A 231 5.33 -9.23 -5.45
N CYS A 232 6.26 -10.15 -5.59
CA CYS A 232 6.53 -10.84 -6.84
C CYS A 232 6.05 -12.28 -6.73
N PRO A 233 4.82 -12.62 -7.20
CA PRO A 233 4.36 -13.99 -7.27
C PRO A 233 5.30 -14.83 -8.11
N GLY A 234 5.67 -15.98 -7.58
CA GLY A 234 6.44 -16.95 -8.33
C GLY A 234 7.71 -16.33 -8.87
N ASN A 235 8.53 -15.70 -8.01
CA ASN A 235 9.96 -15.60 -8.26
C ASN A 235 10.37 -16.89 -8.96
N SER A 236 10.98 -16.77 -10.15
CA SER A 236 11.22 -17.86 -11.10
C SER A 236 11.95 -19.06 -10.50
N THR A 237 12.50 -18.91 -9.30
CA THR A 237 13.23 -19.90 -8.53
C THR A 237 12.38 -20.62 -7.47
N THR A 238 11.39 -19.98 -6.82
CA THR A 238 10.69 -20.56 -5.65
C THR A 238 9.18 -20.75 -5.80
N GLY A 239 8.50 -20.06 -6.72
CA GLY A 239 7.04 -20.20 -6.85
C GLY A 239 6.21 -19.49 -5.78
N GLU A 240 6.85 -18.71 -4.89
CA GLU A 240 6.23 -18.07 -3.72
C GLU A 240 6.00 -16.56 -3.93
N ASN A 241 5.16 -15.95 -3.10
CA ASN A 241 4.84 -14.52 -3.13
C ASN A 241 5.89 -13.70 -2.35
N ALA A 242 7.09 -13.60 -2.91
CA ALA A 242 8.22 -12.97 -2.25
C ALA A 242 8.06 -11.45 -2.14
N LEU A 243 8.40 -10.91 -0.96
CA LEU A 243 8.38 -9.49 -0.64
C LEU A 243 9.74 -8.85 -0.97
N PHE A 244 9.70 -7.68 -1.59
CA PHE A 244 10.88 -6.87 -1.91
C PHE A 244 10.66 -5.42 -1.49
N VAL A 245 11.73 -4.71 -1.15
CA VAL A 245 11.67 -3.25 -1.03
C VAL A 245 11.63 -2.64 -2.43
N ASN A 246 10.68 -1.73 -2.68
CA ASN A 246 10.62 -0.94 -3.91
C ASN A 246 11.44 0.35 -3.78
N THR A 247 12.53 0.49 -4.54
CA THR A 247 13.37 1.70 -4.56
C THR A 247 12.91 2.75 -5.60
N GLY A 248 11.99 2.36 -6.49
CA GLY A 248 11.40 3.22 -7.53
C GLY A 248 10.23 4.06 -7.05
N ALA A 249 9.58 4.72 -8.01
CA ALA A 249 8.30 5.38 -7.77
C ALA A 249 7.19 4.34 -7.72
N TYR A 250 6.29 4.50 -6.74
CA TYR A 250 5.13 3.63 -6.55
C TYR A 250 4.27 3.61 -7.82
N LEU A 251 3.88 2.42 -8.29
CA LEU A 251 3.10 2.17 -9.53
C LEU A 251 3.77 2.61 -10.84
N TYR A 252 5.09 2.86 -10.83
CA TYR A 252 5.85 3.25 -12.00
C TYR A 252 6.99 2.28 -12.27
N ASP A 253 7.11 1.81 -13.51
CA ASP A 253 8.11 0.81 -13.94
C ASP A 253 8.17 -0.42 -13.01
N THR A 254 7.03 -0.83 -12.45
CA THR A 254 6.89 -2.05 -11.65
C THR A 254 7.46 -3.24 -12.43
N PRO A 255 8.38 -4.03 -11.86
CA PRO A 255 8.94 -5.18 -12.54
C PRO A 255 7.84 -6.13 -13.04
N SER A 256 8.01 -6.65 -14.25
CA SER A 256 7.00 -7.52 -14.88
C SER A 256 6.67 -8.71 -13.98
N GLY A 257 5.39 -8.88 -13.67
CA GLY A 257 4.89 -9.95 -12.81
C GLY A 257 4.88 -9.62 -11.32
N CYS A 258 5.44 -8.49 -10.90
CA CYS A 258 5.34 -8.00 -9.52
C CYS A 258 4.21 -6.98 -9.37
N TYR A 259 3.78 -6.76 -8.13
CA TYR A 259 2.73 -5.82 -7.75
C TYR A 259 3.25 -4.89 -6.67
N ASP A 260 3.05 -3.58 -6.86
CA ASP A 260 3.25 -2.60 -5.80
C ASP A 260 2.25 -2.82 -4.67
N VAL A 261 2.75 -2.80 -3.45
CA VAL A 261 1.94 -2.87 -2.24
C VAL A 261 2.51 -1.94 -1.19
N ASP A 262 1.64 -1.43 -0.32
CA ASP A 262 2.03 -1.00 1.01
C ASP A 262 1.72 -2.15 2.00
N ILE A 263 2.48 -2.22 3.10
CA ILE A 263 2.24 -3.20 4.17
C ILE A 263 2.00 -2.48 5.49
N HIS A 264 0.97 -2.91 6.20
CA HIS A 264 0.46 -2.26 7.40
C HIS A 264 0.44 -3.22 8.57
N SER A 265 0.85 -2.72 9.73
CA SER A 265 0.69 -3.35 11.02
C SER A 265 -0.74 -3.24 11.54
N TYR A 266 -1.23 -4.24 12.25
CA TYR A 266 -2.46 -4.13 13.03
C TYR A 266 -2.47 -5.07 14.22
N GLY A 267 -3.20 -4.70 15.28
CA GLY A 267 -3.14 -5.34 16.60
C GLY A 267 -4.39 -6.14 16.99
N ALA A 268 -5.08 -6.79 16.05
CA ALA A 268 -6.22 -7.65 16.42
C ALA A 268 -5.72 -8.96 17.06
N SER A 269 -6.55 -9.60 17.86
CA SER A 269 -6.18 -10.84 18.58
C SER A 269 -5.76 -11.99 17.65
N THR A 270 -6.29 -12.02 16.43
CA THR A 270 -6.05 -13.08 15.43
C THR A 270 -5.90 -12.48 14.05
N ALA A 271 -5.07 -13.11 13.21
CA ALA A 271 -5.04 -12.80 11.79
C ALA A 271 -6.32 -13.27 11.08
N THR A 272 -6.85 -12.48 10.15
CA THR A 272 -8.09 -12.82 9.42
C THR A 272 -8.00 -12.54 7.93
N LEU A 273 -8.84 -13.25 7.17
CA LEU A 273 -9.21 -12.88 5.80
C LEU A 273 -9.91 -11.53 5.72
#